data_AF-A0A9W8UAW3-F1
#
_entry.id   AF-A0A9W8UAW3-F1
#
_cell.length_a   1.000
_cell.length_b   1.000
_cell.length_c   1.000
_cell.angle_alpha   90.00
_cell.angle_beta   90.00
_cell.angle_gamma   90.00
#
_symmetry.space_group_name_H-M   'P 1'
#
loop_
_entity.id
_entity.type
_entity.pdbx_description
1 polymer ?
#
loop_
_entity_poly.entity_id
_entity_poly.type
_entity_poly.pdbx_seq_one_letter_code
_entity_poly.pdbx_strand_id
1 'polypeptide(L)'
;MRRFLSVLLFMRAALASSCDVEPLVLPLRDVQVLGDNKQSLMRGIPAKIGTPPQKIVLLPWADLNNTLIYNSEPYCMNDTMYSEKSCMVERGGLFNEKNSTSFTKAKNLIEAGGAPNETIFKGSVYGIKTLPEKSIGGIDKLKLEGAVEVPKFPFGIPTSNWDDSHTTLNALGLGRNSTYLNALRKAEKITSRVWSMFWGQFGSEKPFDGSLMLGGYDEAKVTGENYTAPLVYDHFDQPQGCYTGMRVTVRDIAINFVGGTNASLFTAGTALNFCIDPAHHLLMQAPTDVFDKFKTIAGVEGGHSTSDLHWMAFQPSKRKQFHGDLTFYLDSGLEIRIPNKQFVFPEAEIDKAGSRVLNQTQQSILINDIEDEALILGRYFLTAAYLMVNQDAGTFTLWKANVTEESKPVRVFDEKTGERCGDKASGVIQPSASSTSQPNSESQEGKNSPSSGVIGGIVVGSILGATLIAAGVYYALSQYRKRRMKSKSSFGH
;
A
#
# COMPACT_ATOMS: atom_id res chain seq x y z
N MET A 1 -43.72 2.00 -57.80
CA MET A 1 -42.61 2.92 -57.48
C MET A 1 -42.46 3.00 -55.97
N ARG A 2 -41.20 3.05 -55.52
CA ARG A 2 -40.70 3.42 -54.17
C ARG A 2 -40.99 2.47 -52.99
N ARG A 3 -40.02 1.57 -52.85
CA ARG A 3 -39.50 0.99 -51.61
C ARG A 3 -39.33 2.06 -50.52
N PHE A 4 -39.72 1.76 -49.29
CA PHE A 4 -39.11 2.32 -48.08
C PHE A 4 -38.77 1.16 -47.15
N LEU A 5 -37.50 0.78 -47.20
CA LEU A 5 -36.86 -0.15 -46.28
C LEU A 5 -36.17 0.75 -45.23
N SER A 6 -36.77 0.90 -44.05
CA SER A 6 -36.11 1.60 -42.93
C SER A 6 -35.10 0.66 -42.31
N VAL A 7 -33.82 0.96 -42.55
CA VAL A 7 -32.66 0.29 -41.95
C VAL A 7 -32.62 0.64 -40.46
N LEU A 8 -32.89 -0.33 -39.60
CA LEU A 8 -32.54 -0.30 -38.18
C LEU A 8 -31.01 -0.36 -38.08
N LEU A 9 -30.36 0.79 -37.94
CA LEU A 9 -28.98 0.86 -37.45
C LEU A 9 -28.97 0.36 -36.00
N PHE A 10 -28.55 -0.89 -35.81
CA PHE A 10 -28.03 -1.33 -34.52
C PHE A 10 -26.72 -0.58 -34.26
N MET A 11 -26.79 0.54 -33.52
CA MET A 11 -25.64 1.01 -32.78
C MET A 11 -25.31 -0.05 -31.72
N ARG A 12 -24.43 -0.99 -32.06
CA ARG A 12 -23.64 -1.68 -31.05
C ARG A 12 -22.70 -0.64 -30.45
N ALA A 13 -23.14 0.02 -29.38
CA ALA A 13 -22.18 0.58 -28.44
C ALA A 13 -21.33 -0.61 -27.99
N ALA A 14 -20.09 -0.68 -28.46
CA ALA A 14 -19.10 -1.55 -27.85
C ALA A 14 -18.95 -1.04 -26.41
N LEU A 15 -19.63 -1.71 -25.47
CA LEU A 15 -19.26 -1.62 -24.06
C LEU A 15 -17.78 -1.98 -24.04
N ALA A 16 -16.90 -0.99 -23.82
CA ALA A 16 -15.50 -1.24 -23.60
C ALA A 16 -15.43 -2.32 -22.52
N SER A 17 -14.95 -3.51 -22.90
CA SER A 17 -14.90 -4.61 -21.95
C SER A 17 -13.95 -4.20 -20.83
N SER A 18 -14.22 -4.60 -19.60
CA SER A 18 -13.30 -4.36 -18.47
C SER A 18 -11.88 -4.88 -18.72
N CYS A 19 -11.65 -5.65 -19.79
CA CYS A 19 -10.38 -6.28 -20.14
C CYS A 19 -9.36 -5.31 -20.74
N ASP A 20 -9.83 -4.18 -21.30
CA ASP A 20 -8.97 -3.19 -21.98
C ASP A 20 -8.64 -1.97 -21.09
N VAL A 21 -9.01 -2.04 -19.80
CA VAL A 21 -8.85 -0.93 -18.85
C VAL A 21 -7.40 -0.86 -18.38
N GLU A 22 -6.69 0.21 -18.74
CA GLU A 22 -5.32 0.45 -18.29
C GLU A 22 -5.24 0.78 -16.79
N PRO A 23 -4.13 0.42 -16.11
CA PRO A 23 -3.91 0.83 -14.73
C PRO A 23 -3.88 2.35 -14.61
N LEU A 24 -4.42 2.87 -13.50
CA LEU A 24 -4.37 4.30 -13.21
C LEU A 24 -3.03 4.63 -12.56
N VAL A 25 -2.32 5.64 -13.06
CA VAL A 25 -1.03 6.08 -12.51
C VAL A 25 -1.20 7.44 -11.85
N LEU A 26 -1.09 7.47 -10.53
CA LEU A 26 -1.27 8.66 -9.71
C LEU A 26 0.11 9.17 -9.28
N PRO A 27 0.44 10.45 -9.53
CA PRO A 27 1.74 10.99 -9.15
C PRO A 27 1.83 11.13 -7.63
N LEU A 28 2.99 10.75 -7.09
CA LEU A 28 3.34 10.96 -5.69
C LEU A 28 4.53 11.91 -5.65
N ARG A 29 4.30 13.17 -5.29
CA ARG A 29 5.27 14.25 -5.46
C ARG A 29 5.09 15.35 -4.45
N ASP A 30 6.00 16.30 -4.41
CA ASP A 30 5.85 17.51 -3.62
C ASP A 30 4.73 18.40 -4.21
N VAL A 31 3.77 18.79 -3.38
CA VAL A 31 2.57 19.55 -3.75
C VAL A 31 2.52 20.82 -2.92
N GLN A 32 2.33 21.96 -3.58
CA GLN A 32 2.04 23.23 -2.93
C GLN A 32 0.60 23.21 -2.38
N VAL A 33 0.46 23.33 -1.06
CA VAL A 33 -0.83 23.29 -0.36
C VAL A 33 -1.50 24.67 -0.34
N LEU A 34 -0.76 25.72 0.06
CA LEU A 34 -1.26 27.09 0.15
C LEU A 34 -0.93 27.85 -1.14
N GLY A 35 -1.96 28.41 -1.80
CA GLY A 35 -1.79 29.11 -3.08
C GLY A 35 -0.90 30.35 -3.01
N ASP A 36 -0.82 31.00 -1.85
CA ASP A 36 -0.03 32.21 -1.58
C ASP A 36 1.41 31.90 -1.10
N ASN A 37 1.72 30.65 -0.72
CA ASN A 37 3.05 30.26 -0.21
C ASN A 37 3.65 29.11 -1.04
N LYS A 38 4.66 29.41 -1.86
CA LYS A 38 5.35 28.41 -2.70
C LYS A 38 6.13 27.35 -1.91
N GLN A 39 6.47 27.63 -0.66
CA GLN A 39 7.20 26.71 0.22
C GLN A 39 6.28 25.81 1.05
N SER A 40 4.95 25.90 0.87
CA SER A 40 3.96 25.04 1.54
C SER A 40 3.91 23.63 0.93
N LEU A 41 5.05 22.94 0.92
CA LEU A 41 5.24 21.70 0.18
C LEU A 41 5.04 20.48 1.06
N MET A 42 4.09 19.63 0.68
CA MET A 42 3.92 18.29 1.23
C MET A 42 4.00 17.23 0.14
N ARG A 43 4.60 16.08 0.44
CA ARG A 43 4.71 14.98 -0.52
C ARG A 43 3.52 14.03 -0.43
N GLY A 44 2.73 13.94 -1.49
CA GLY A 44 1.59 13.04 -1.56
C GLY A 44 0.92 13.06 -2.94
N ILE A 45 -0.33 12.62 -2.99
CA ILE A 45 -1.13 12.52 -4.21
C ILE A 45 -2.03 13.76 -4.30
N PRO A 46 -1.86 14.63 -5.32
CA PRO A 46 -2.76 15.76 -5.54
C PRO A 46 -4.19 15.28 -5.82
N ALA A 47 -5.16 15.89 -5.15
CA ALA A 47 -6.56 15.58 -5.35
C ALA A 47 -7.46 16.82 -5.22
N LYS A 48 -8.70 16.65 -5.66
CA LYS A 48 -9.76 17.65 -5.59
C LYS A 48 -11.03 17.04 -5.04
N ILE A 49 -11.70 17.79 -4.18
CA ILE A 49 -12.99 17.40 -3.59
C ILE A 49 -14.03 18.52 -3.71
N GLY A 50 -15.28 18.16 -4.00
CA GLY A 50 -16.41 19.10 -3.95
C GLY A 50 -16.67 19.94 -5.20
N THR A 51 -17.71 20.79 -5.11
CA THR A 51 -18.14 21.73 -6.16
C THR A 51 -18.38 23.13 -5.59
N PRO A 52 -17.58 24.15 -5.91
CA PRO A 52 -16.38 24.10 -6.75
C PRO A 52 -15.27 23.21 -6.13
N PRO A 53 -14.34 22.70 -6.96
CA PRO A 53 -13.29 21.80 -6.48
C PRO A 53 -12.32 22.49 -5.50
N GLN A 54 -12.17 21.92 -4.32
CA GLN A 54 -11.21 22.28 -3.29
C GLN A 54 -9.99 21.36 -3.37
N LYS A 55 -8.77 21.91 -3.25
CA LYS A 55 -7.53 21.14 -3.41
C LYS A 55 -7.15 20.50 -2.08
N ILE A 56 -6.80 19.23 -2.14
CA ILE A 56 -6.25 18.47 -1.01
C ILE A 56 -5.10 17.58 -1.50
N VAL A 57 -4.30 17.09 -0.57
CA VAL A 57 -3.20 16.15 -0.79
C VAL A 57 -3.50 14.91 0.05
N LEU A 58 -3.41 13.75 -0.60
CA LEU A 58 -3.70 12.46 0.00
C LEU A 58 -2.43 11.63 0.20
N LEU A 59 -2.41 10.85 1.28
CA LEU A 59 -1.39 9.85 1.56
C LEU A 59 -2.02 8.44 1.41
N PRO A 60 -1.34 7.46 0.79
CA PRO A 60 -1.81 6.08 0.78
C PRO A 60 -1.76 5.43 2.18
N TRP A 61 -2.86 4.83 2.62
CA TRP A 61 -2.97 4.11 3.89
C TRP A 61 -3.42 2.67 3.66
N ALA A 62 -2.57 1.70 3.99
CA ALA A 62 -2.81 0.27 3.71
C ALA A 62 -3.70 -0.42 4.75
N ASP A 63 -3.85 0.16 5.93
CA ASP A 63 -4.65 -0.32 7.06
C ASP A 63 -6.04 0.34 7.13
N LEU A 64 -6.27 1.44 6.40
CA LEU A 64 -7.56 2.09 6.28
C LEU A 64 -8.39 1.57 5.10
N ASN A 65 -9.63 1.19 5.36
CA ASN A 65 -10.63 0.85 4.34
C ASN A 65 -11.34 2.11 3.84
N ASN A 66 -11.58 3.10 4.69
CA ASN A 66 -12.18 4.36 4.27
C ASN A 66 -11.13 5.43 3.99
N THR A 67 -11.50 6.41 3.16
CA THR A 67 -10.75 7.66 2.99
C THR A 67 -11.20 8.65 4.04
N LEU A 68 -10.25 9.33 4.67
CA LEU A 68 -10.48 10.33 5.72
C LEU A 68 -9.97 11.68 5.22
N ILE A 69 -10.82 12.70 5.34
CA ILE A 69 -10.56 14.05 4.86
C ILE A 69 -10.73 15.02 6.02
N TYR A 70 -9.68 15.77 6.33
CA TYR A 70 -9.69 16.77 7.37
C TYR A 70 -10.50 17.99 6.94
N ASN A 71 -11.33 18.49 7.85
CA ASN A 71 -11.89 19.83 7.78
C ASN A 71 -11.14 20.73 8.80
N SER A 72 -11.62 21.96 9.01
CA SER A 72 -10.99 22.91 9.93
C SER A 72 -11.04 22.51 11.41
N GLU A 73 -11.90 21.59 11.82
CA GLU A 73 -12.27 21.37 13.23
C GLU A 73 -12.31 19.88 13.59
N PRO A 74 -11.65 19.41 14.67
CA PRO A 74 -10.92 20.17 15.70
C PRO A 74 -9.41 20.34 15.44
N TYR A 75 -8.86 19.75 14.38
CA TYR A 75 -7.41 19.52 14.26
C TYR A 75 -6.55 20.77 14.11
N CYS A 76 -7.10 21.84 13.53
CA CYS A 76 -6.37 23.09 13.33
C CYS A 76 -6.77 24.19 14.31
N MET A 77 -7.58 23.85 15.33
CA MET A 77 -8.07 24.78 16.33
C MET A 77 -7.54 24.37 17.72
N ASN A 78 -7.02 25.34 18.48
CA ASN A 78 -6.57 25.20 19.87
C ASN A 78 -5.26 24.43 20.14
N ASP A 79 -4.35 24.31 19.18
CA ASP A 79 -2.98 23.90 19.51
C ASP A 79 -2.08 25.12 19.76
N THR A 80 -1.40 25.16 20.91
CA THR A 80 -0.39 26.18 21.22
C THR A 80 0.91 26.00 20.43
N MET A 81 1.15 24.83 19.83
CA MET A 81 2.31 24.52 18.99
C MET A 81 2.12 24.91 17.51
N TYR A 82 0.90 24.84 16.96
CA TYR A 82 0.65 25.04 15.53
C TYR A 82 -0.12 26.33 15.22
N SER A 83 0.21 26.96 14.09
CA SER A 83 -0.68 27.96 13.49
C SER A 83 -1.72 27.28 12.60
N GLU A 84 -2.82 27.96 12.30
CA GLU A 84 -3.82 27.47 11.33
C GLU A 84 -3.17 27.12 9.98
N LYS A 85 -2.19 27.92 9.53
CA LYS A 85 -1.46 27.69 8.28
C LYS A 85 -0.57 26.46 8.36
N SER A 86 0.18 26.27 9.44
CA SER A 86 1.06 25.10 9.58
C SER A 86 0.25 23.82 9.64
N CYS A 87 -0.84 23.79 10.42
CA CYS A 87 -1.76 22.65 10.47
C CYS A 87 -2.38 22.33 9.11
N MET A 88 -2.90 23.34 8.40
CA MET A 88 -3.47 23.15 7.07
C MET A 88 -2.45 22.55 6.09
N VAL A 89 -1.19 22.96 6.16
CA VAL A 89 -0.13 22.41 5.32
C VAL A 89 0.17 20.97 5.69
N GLU A 90 0.41 20.67 6.97
CA GLU A 90 0.70 19.31 7.44
C GLU A 90 -0.43 18.33 7.15
N ARG A 91 -1.69 18.76 7.24
CA ARG A 91 -2.87 17.97 6.88
C ARG A 91 -3.15 17.92 5.38
N GLY A 92 -2.33 18.56 4.55
CA GLY A 92 -2.42 18.48 3.10
C GLY A 92 -3.62 19.24 2.51
N GLY A 93 -4.02 20.35 3.13
CA GLY A 93 -5.22 21.10 2.79
C GLY A 93 -6.45 20.57 3.51
N LEU A 94 -7.43 21.46 3.72
CA LEU A 94 -8.63 21.20 4.49
C LEU A 94 -9.87 21.32 3.60
N PHE A 95 -10.85 20.46 3.83
CA PHE A 95 -12.14 20.52 3.16
C PHE A 95 -13.11 21.41 3.94
N ASN A 96 -13.67 22.41 3.28
CA ASN A 96 -14.76 23.23 3.80
C ASN A 96 -16.10 22.77 3.22
N GLU A 97 -16.87 22.06 4.05
CA GLU A 97 -18.19 21.52 3.74
C GLU A 97 -19.15 22.60 3.17
N LYS A 98 -19.12 23.81 3.74
CA LYS A 98 -20.03 24.92 3.36
C LYS A 98 -19.73 25.48 1.97
N ASN A 99 -18.50 25.27 1.49
CA ASN A 99 -18.05 25.75 0.19
C ASN A 99 -18.27 24.73 -0.93
N SER A 100 -18.88 23.58 -0.64
CA SER A 100 -19.23 22.58 -1.66
C SER A 100 -20.74 22.43 -1.81
N THR A 101 -21.26 22.84 -2.97
CA THR A 101 -22.67 22.67 -3.38
C THR A 101 -23.08 21.23 -3.67
N SER A 102 -22.11 20.31 -3.84
CA SER A 102 -22.36 18.88 -4.04
C SER A 102 -22.18 18.05 -2.78
N PHE A 103 -21.77 18.66 -1.66
CA PHE A 103 -21.58 17.97 -0.40
C PHE A 103 -22.91 17.51 0.19
N THR A 104 -22.97 16.23 0.55
CA THR A 104 -24.07 15.67 1.35
C THR A 104 -23.50 15.12 2.65
N LYS A 105 -24.02 15.64 3.77
CA LYS A 105 -23.67 15.18 5.11
C LYS A 105 -24.52 13.98 5.52
N ALA A 106 -23.87 12.96 6.07
CA ALA A 106 -24.48 11.85 6.78
C ALA A 106 -24.06 11.87 8.25
N LYS A 107 -24.78 11.13 9.10
CA LYS A 107 -24.50 11.08 10.55
C LYS A 107 -23.10 10.56 10.83
N ASN A 108 -22.72 9.49 10.16
CA ASN A 108 -21.41 8.87 10.28
C ASN A 108 -20.97 8.28 8.93
N LEU A 109 -19.73 7.79 8.89
CA LEU A 109 -19.11 7.24 7.70
C LEU A 109 -19.86 6.03 7.14
N ILE A 110 -20.44 5.19 8.01
CA ILE A 110 -21.23 4.03 7.61
C ILE A 110 -22.48 4.48 6.86
N GLU A 111 -23.22 5.45 7.39
CA GLU A 111 -24.41 6.02 6.75
C GLU A 111 -24.10 6.76 5.44
N ALA A 112 -22.89 7.28 5.27
CA ALA A 112 -22.43 7.84 4.00
C ALA A 112 -22.22 6.76 2.91
N GLY A 113 -22.15 5.48 3.29
CA GLY A 113 -21.80 4.37 2.39
C GLY A 113 -20.33 3.93 2.50
N GLY A 114 -19.64 4.33 3.56
CA GLY A 114 -18.30 3.86 3.88
C GLY A 114 -18.26 2.39 4.33
N ALA A 115 -17.06 1.83 4.43
CA ALA A 115 -16.86 0.51 5.00
C ALA A 115 -17.20 0.53 6.50
N PRO A 116 -17.97 -0.45 7.01
CA PRO A 116 -18.44 -0.45 8.39
C PRO A 116 -17.36 -0.76 9.42
N ASN A 117 -16.27 -1.40 8.99
CA ASN A 117 -15.18 -1.84 9.85
C ASN A 117 -13.85 -1.34 9.30
N GLU A 118 -12.99 -0.87 10.20
CA GLU A 118 -11.59 -0.60 9.91
C GLU A 118 -10.67 -1.73 10.39
N THR A 119 -9.37 -1.53 10.31
CA THR A 119 -8.38 -2.39 10.97
C THR A 119 -8.58 -2.36 12.50
N ILE A 120 -8.49 -3.54 13.11
CA ILE A 120 -8.74 -3.75 14.55
C ILE A 120 -7.55 -4.41 15.26
N PHE A 121 -6.46 -4.66 14.53
CA PHE A 121 -5.30 -5.36 15.06
C PHE A 121 -4.49 -4.42 15.94
N LYS A 122 -4.04 -4.93 17.08
CA LYS A 122 -3.13 -4.22 17.98
C LYS A 122 -1.86 -3.88 17.17
N GLY A 123 -1.41 -2.63 17.24
CA GLY A 123 -0.27 -2.13 16.45
C GLY A 123 -0.70 -1.23 15.31
N SER A 124 -1.95 -1.32 14.84
CA SER A 124 -2.52 -0.21 14.08
C SER A 124 -2.76 0.98 15.00
N VAL A 125 -2.77 2.16 14.41
CA VAL A 125 -3.13 3.41 15.10
C VAL A 125 -4.46 3.25 15.86
N TYR A 126 -4.44 3.49 17.18
CA TYR A 126 -5.53 3.10 18.10
C TYR A 126 -6.91 3.66 17.73
N GLY A 127 -6.97 4.90 17.24
CA GLY A 127 -8.23 5.56 16.90
C GLY A 127 -8.90 5.02 15.62
N ILE A 128 -8.15 4.32 14.76
CA ILE A 128 -8.64 3.80 13.46
C ILE A 128 -9.93 2.99 13.63
N LYS A 129 -9.95 2.08 14.60
CA LYS A 129 -11.09 1.19 14.87
C LYS A 129 -12.41 1.95 15.05
N THR A 130 -12.36 3.16 15.59
CA THR A 130 -13.55 3.96 15.93
C THR A 130 -13.96 4.95 14.84
N LEU A 131 -13.14 5.13 13.80
CA LEU A 131 -13.39 6.08 12.71
C LEU A 131 -14.75 5.91 12.03
N PRO A 132 -15.23 4.68 11.72
CA PRO A 132 -16.51 4.52 11.03
C PRO A 132 -17.70 5.13 11.78
N GLU A 133 -17.68 5.04 13.11
CA GLU A 133 -18.77 5.50 13.97
C GLU A 133 -18.60 6.95 14.41
N LYS A 134 -17.36 7.39 14.67
CA LYS A 134 -17.05 8.72 15.22
C LYS A 134 -16.83 9.80 14.18
N SER A 135 -16.48 9.45 12.94
CA SER A 135 -16.32 10.44 11.88
C SER A 135 -17.68 10.90 11.38
N ILE A 136 -17.82 12.18 11.06
CA ILE A 136 -18.95 12.65 10.25
C ILE A 136 -18.86 11.98 8.88
N GLY A 137 -19.98 11.50 8.36
CA GLY A 137 -20.03 10.95 7.01
C GLY A 137 -20.16 12.07 5.97
N GLY A 138 -19.25 12.09 5.00
CA GLY A 138 -19.32 12.97 3.84
C GLY A 138 -19.56 12.19 2.56
N ILE A 139 -20.38 12.73 1.67
CA ILE A 139 -20.52 12.25 0.29
C ILE A 139 -20.30 13.44 -0.63
N ASP A 140 -19.32 13.33 -1.52
CA ASP A 140 -19.05 14.38 -2.50
C ASP A 140 -18.28 13.82 -3.71
N LYS A 141 -17.96 14.68 -4.68
CA LYS A 141 -17.08 14.36 -5.81
C LYS A 141 -15.63 14.29 -5.34
N LEU A 142 -14.94 13.19 -5.62
CA LEU A 142 -13.50 13.04 -5.39
C LEU A 142 -12.78 12.77 -6.71
N LYS A 143 -11.73 13.56 -7.01
CA LYS A 143 -10.88 13.36 -8.17
C LYS A 143 -9.41 13.42 -7.77
N LEU A 144 -8.70 12.30 -7.90
CA LEU A 144 -7.25 12.24 -7.76
C LEU A 144 -6.60 12.57 -9.11
N GLU A 145 -5.44 13.23 -9.10
CA GLU A 145 -4.65 13.44 -10.31
C GLU A 145 -4.24 12.08 -10.90
N GLY A 146 -4.41 11.88 -12.20
CA GLY A 146 -4.16 10.58 -12.86
C GLY A 146 -5.31 9.57 -12.75
N ALA A 147 -6.40 9.90 -12.05
CA ALA A 147 -7.57 9.03 -11.92
C ALA A 147 -8.86 9.70 -12.44
N VAL A 148 -9.89 8.87 -12.66
CA VAL A 148 -11.23 9.37 -12.96
C VAL A 148 -11.91 9.95 -11.72
N GLU A 149 -12.83 10.88 -11.92
CA GLU A 149 -13.66 11.42 -10.84
C GLU A 149 -14.68 10.38 -10.37
N VAL A 150 -14.83 10.26 -9.05
CA VAL A 150 -15.88 9.47 -8.40
C VAL A 150 -16.93 10.45 -7.86
N PRO A 151 -18.12 10.57 -8.50
CA PRO A 151 -19.02 11.70 -8.28
C PRO A 151 -19.82 11.66 -6.97
N LYS A 152 -19.94 10.49 -6.34
CA LYS A 152 -20.63 10.28 -5.06
C LYS A 152 -19.77 9.38 -4.18
N PHE A 153 -18.59 9.88 -3.82
CA PHE A 153 -17.62 9.13 -3.04
C PHE A 153 -17.88 9.34 -1.54
N PRO A 154 -18.04 8.26 -0.75
CA PRO A 154 -18.13 8.37 0.70
C PRO A 154 -16.75 8.55 1.33
N PHE A 155 -16.63 9.48 2.27
CA PHE A 155 -15.41 9.72 3.05
C PHE A 155 -15.77 10.11 4.48
N GLY A 156 -14.84 9.88 5.40
CA GLY A 156 -14.99 10.29 6.80
C GLY A 156 -14.38 11.67 7.01
N ILE A 157 -15.04 12.50 7.81
CA ILE A 157 -14.45 13.69 8.40
C ILE A 157 -14.23 13.38 9.88
N PRO A 158 -12.99 13.10 10.31
CA PRO A 158 -12.69 12.80 11.70
C PRO A 158 -13.13 13.94 12.63
N THR A 159 -13.66 13.62 13.81
CA THR A 159 -14.16 14.61 14.79
C THR A 159 -13.35 14.64 16.10
N SER A 160 -12.33 13.80 16.20
CA SER A 160 -11.48 13.62 17.37
C SER A 160 -10.16 12.98 16.95
N ASN A 161 -9.04 13.31 17.59
CA ASN A 161 -7.74 12.68 17.31
C ASN A 161 -7.89 11.16 17.23
N TRP A 162 -7.53 10.64 16.06
CA TRP A 162 -7.62 9.21 15.74
C TRP A 162 -6.24 8.62 15.50
N ASP A 163 -5.28 9.48 15.15
CA ASP A 163 -3.86 9.27 15.09
C ASP A 163 -3.18 9.62 16.43
N ASP A 164 -1.88 9.40 16.48
CA ASP A 164 -0.97 9.95 17.48
C ASP A 164 -0.81 11.48 17.36
N SER A 165 -1.71 12.17 16.66
CA SER A 165 -1.66 13.60 16.29
C SER A 165 -0.57 13.99 15.29
N HIS A 166 0.24 13.04 14.80
CA HIS A 166 1.37 13.29 13.90
C HIS A 166 1.16 12.74 12.48
N THR A 167 -0.02 12.19 12.17
CA THR A 167 -0.32 11.78 10.80
C THR A 167 -0.43 13.00 9.90
N THR A 168 0.43 13.03 8.89
CA THR A 168 0.35 14.05 7.84
C THR A 168 -0.64 13.65 6.76
N LEU A 169 -1.22 14.67 6.12
CA LEU A 169 -2.11 14.58 4.96
C LEU A 169 -3.46 13.92 5.21
N ASN A 170 -4.38 14.15 4.28
CA ASN A 170 -5.62 13.39 4.21
C ASN A 170 -5.31 11.92 3.89
N ALA A 171 -6.05 10.97 4.44
CA ALA A 171 -5.74 9.55 4.30
C ALA A 171 -6.58 8.91 3.18
N LEU A 172 -5.92 8.33 2.17
CA LEU A 172 -6.55 7.50 1.14
C LEU A 172 -6.54 6.04 1.59
N GLY A 173 -7.73 5.51 1.92
CA GLY A 173 -7.85 4.12 2.38
C GLY A 173 -7.67 3.11 1.24
N LEU A 174 -6.67 2.24 1.37
CA LEU A 174 -6.29 1.18 0.42
C LEU A 174 -6.26 -0.23 1.05
N GLY A 175 -6.86 -0.36 2.23
CA GLY A 175 -6.97 -1.62 2.95
C GLY A 175 -7.86 -2.67 2.29
N ARG A 176 -7.99 -3.81 2.97
CA ARG A 176 -8.66 -5.03 2.51
C ARG A 176 -10.08 -4.82 1.96
N ASN A 177 -10.78 -3.82 2.48
CA ASN A 177 -12.12 -3.44 2.04
C ASN A 177 -12.19 -1.95 1.64
N SER A 178 -11.15 -1.47 0.95
CA SER A 178 -11.05 -0.09 0.48
C SER A 178 -12.30 0.36 -0.28
N THR A 179 -12.97 1.40 0.22
CA THR A 179 -14.12 2.00 -0.45
C THR A 179 -13.75 2.60 -1.80
N TYR A 180 -12.54 3.16 -1.92
CA TYR A 180 -12.04 3.74 -3.16
C TYR A 180 -11.75 2.69 -4.23
N LEU A 181 -10.99 1.63 -3.89
CA LEU A 181 -10.74 0.53 -4.82
C LEU A 181 -12.04 -0.17 -5.22
N ASN A 182 -12.95 -0.40 -4.28
CA ASN A 182 -14.26 -0.97 -4.56
C ASN A 182 -15.08 -0.09 -5.52
N ALA A 183 -15.06 1.23 -5.33
CA ALA A 183 -15.76 2.17 -6.21
C ALA A 183 -15.20 2.16 -7.64
N LEU A 184 -13.87 2.20 -7.79
CA LEU A 184 -13.21 2.13 -9.10
C LEU A 184 -13.46 0.78 -9.77
N ARG A 185 -13.42 -0.31 -9.01
CA ARG A 185 -13.70 -1.66 -9.51
C ARG A 185 -15.13 -1.79 -10.03
N LYS A 186 -16.11 -1.31 -9.24
CA LYS A 186 -17.53 -1.29 -9.62
C LYS A 186 -17.80 -0.43 -10.85
N ALA A 187 -17.05 0.66 -11.02
CA ALA A 187 -17.12 1.53 -12.19
C ALA A 187 -16.33 1.03 -13.41
N GLU A 188 -15.74 -0.17 -13.32
CA GLU A 188 -14.89 -0.78 -14.35
C GLU A 188 -13.73 0.15 -14.77
N LYS A 189 -13.13 0.83 -13.79
CA LYS A 189 -11.99 1.74 -13.97
C LYS A 189 -10.65 1.11 -13.58
N ILE A 190 -10.70 -0.04 -12.94
CA ILE A 190 -9.57 -0.92 -12.69
C ILE A 190 -10.01 -2.38 -12.88
N THR A 191 -9.07 -3.23 -13.30
CA THR A 191 -9.30 -4.65 -13.58
C THR A 191 -9.32 -5.53 -12.32
N SER A 192 -8.74 -5.06 -11.23
CA SER A 192 -8.62 -5.73 -9.94
C SER A 192 -8.42 -4.71 -8.82
N ARG A 193 -8.60 -5.11 -7.56
CA ARG A 193 -8.30 -4.30 -6.36
C ARG A 193 -6.81 -4.42 -6.00
N VAL A 194 -5.97 -4.18 -7.00
CA VAL A 194 -4.51 -4.11 -6.85
C VAL A 194 -4.10 -2.66 -6.72
N TRP A 195 -3.13 -2.39 -5.85
CA TRP A 195 -2.41 -1.13 -5.86
C TRP A 195 -0.91 -1.38 -5.72
N SER A 196 -0.12 -0.52 -6.34
CA SER A 196 1.34 -0.58 -6.27
C SER A 196 1.91 0.78 -5.94
N MET A 197 3.03 0.80 -5.24
CA MET A 197 3.62 2.03 -4.73
C MET A 197 5.13 2.02 -4.87
N PHE A 198 5.62 3.13 -5.42
CA PHE A 198 7.01 3.56 -5.34
C PHE A 198 7.01 4.96 -4.74
N TRP A 199 7.74 5.17 -3.64
CA TRP A 199 7.72 6.46 -2.94
C TRP A 199 8.48 7.57 -3.70
N GLY A 200 9.30 7.19 -4.68
CA GLY A 200 10.20 8.10 -5.35
C GLY A 200 11.50 8.28 -4.57
N GLN A 201 12.36 9.18 -5.04
CA GLN A 201 13.62 9.50 -4.39
C GLN A 201 13.75 10.99 -4.08
N PHE A 202 14.38 11.28 -2.96
CA PHE A 202 14.74 12.61 -2.54
C PHE A 202 16.16 12.94 -3.01
N GLY A 203 16.42 14.21 -3.29
CA GLY A 203 17.76 14.67 -3.66
C GLY A 203 17.74 16.07 -4.21
N SER A 204 18.85 16.79 -4.04
CA SER A 204 19.06 18.13 -4.58
C SER A 204 19.38 18.13 -6.07
N GLU A 205 20.02 17.08 -6.60
CA GLU A 205 20.48 17.02 -7.99
C GLU A 205 19.46 16.39 -8.95
N LYS A 206 18.80 15.32 -8.53
CA LYS A 206 17.80 14.58 -9.31
C LYS A 206 16.73 13.98 -8.39
N PRO A 207 15.83 14.80 -7.81
CA PRO A 207 14.66 14.26 -7.14
C PRO A 207 13.83 13.47 -8.15
N PHE A 208 13.24 12.37 -7.69
CA PHE A 208 12.43 11.51 -8.54
C PHE A 208 11.05 11.36 -7.91
N ASP A 209 10.00 11.74 -8.64
CA ASP A 209 8.63 11.62 -8.16
C ASP A 209 8.23 10.14 -8.08
N GLY A 210 7.52 9.78 -7.02
CA GLY A 210 6.94 8.47 -6.85
C GLY A 210 5.65 8.30 -7.65
N SER A 211 5.05 7.12 -7.50
CA SER A 211 3.76 6.81 -8.09
C SER A 211 2.99 5.82 -7.24
N LEU A 212 1.68 6.05 -7.13
CA LEU A 212 0.71 5.04 -6.74
C LEU A 212 0.00 4.56 -8.02
N MET A 213 0.07 3.27 -8.32
CA MET A 213 -0.64 2.66 -9.44
C MET A 213 -1.84 1.85 -8.94
N LEU A 214 -2.98 1.94 -9.62
CA LEU A 214 -4.21 1.19 -9.27
C LEU A 214 -4.58 0.24 -10.41
N GLY A 215 -4.90 -1.00 -10.08
CA GLY A 215 -5.22 -2.07 -11.04
C GLY A 215 -3.99 -2.74 -11.69
N GLY A 216 -2.77 -2.42 -11.24
CA GLY A 216 -1.54 -2.90 -11.85
C GLY A 216 -0.26 -2.50 -11.12
N TYR A 217 0.87 -2.78 -11.77
CA TYR A 217 2.21 -2.34 -11.36
C TYR A 217 3.00 -1.78 -12.56
N ASP A 218 4.08 -1.06 -12.30
CA ASP A 218 4.95 -0.51 -13.35
C ASP A 218 6.18 -1.40 -13.55
N GLU A 219 6.25 -2.13 -14.67
CA GLU A 219 7.36 -3.02 -14.97
C GLU A 219 8.68 -2.27 -15.17
N ALA A 220 8.64 -1.01 -15.64
CA ALA A 220 9.85 -0.22 -15.81
C ALA A 220 10.50 0.14 -14.46
N LYS A 221 9.71 0.13 -13.37
CA LYS A 221 10.15 0.54 -12.02
C LYS A 221 10.58 -0.61 -11.13
N VAL A 222 10.68 -1.84 -11.67
CA VAL A 222 11.13 -3.02 -10.92
C VAL A 222 12.35 -3.66 -11.58
N THR A 223 13.23 -4.26 -10.77
CA THR A 223 14.40 -5.02 -11.23
C THR A 223 14.61 -6.26 -10.38
N GLY A 224 15.26 -7.27 -10.98
CA GLY A 224 15.62 -8.51 -10.29
C GLY A 224 14.44 -9.43 -10.01
N GLU A 225 14.69 -10.45 -9.19
CA GLU A 225 13.66 -11.37 -8.72
C GLU A 225 12.73 -10.69 -7.71
N ASN A 226 11.51 -11.22 -7.62
CA ASN A 226 10.49 -10.69 -6.74
C ASN A 226 10.29 -11.58 -5.51
N TYR A 227 9.74 -10.99 -4.47
CA TYR A 227 9.28 -11.70 -3.30
C TYR A 227 7.77 -11.52 -3.17
N THR A 228 7.01 -12.60 -3.39
CA THR A 228 5.56 -12.62 -3.19
C THR A 228 5.21 -13.43 -1.95
N ALA A 229 4.36 -12.88 -1.09
CA ALA A 229 3.90 -13.53 0.12
C ALA A 229 2.41 -13.26 0.39
N PRO A 230 1.73 -14.11 1.16
CA PRO A 230 0.34 -13.87 1.56
C PRO A 230 0.23 -12.65 2.49
N LEU A 231 -0.91 -11.97 2.42
CA LEU A 231 -1.32 -10.99 3.43
C LEU A 231 -1.76 -11.74 4.69
N VAL A 232 -0.98 -11.62 5.76
CA VAL A 232 -1.24 -12.31 7.04
C VAL A 232 -1.42 -11.25 8.13
N TYR A 233 -2.67 -10.98 8.45
CA TYR A 233 -3.05 -9.98 9.44
C TYR A 233 -3.06 -10.55 10.85
N ASP A 234 -2.35 -9.92 11.78
CA ASP A 234 -2.33 -10.33 13.18
C ASP A 234 -1.91 -9.18 14.11
N HIS A 235 -2.17 -9.34 15.41
CA HIS A 235 -1.76 -8.41 16.46
C HIS A 235 -0.23 -8.40 16.60
N PHE A 236 0.39 -7.22 16.82
CA PHE A 236 1.85 -7.11 16.91
C PHE A 236 2.46 -7.96 18.04
N ASP A 237 1.70 -8.21 19.11
CA ASP A 237 2.18 -8.95 20.28
C ASP A 237 2.22 -10.47 20.06
N GLN A 238 1.80 -10.92 18.88
CA GLN A 238 2.04 -12.28 18.42
C GLN A 238 3.44 -12.38 17.79
N PRO A 239 4.12 -13.54 17.86
CA PRO A 239 5.46 -13.74 17.30
C PRO A 239 5.59 -13.41 15.80
N GLN A 240 4.46 -13.33 15.11
CA GLN A 240 4.33 -13.15 13.67
C GLN A 240 3.40 -11.98 13.31
N GLY A 241 3.16 -11.10 14.29
CA GLY A 241 2.20 -10.01 14.28
C GLY A 241 2.40 -9.02 13.14
N CYS A 242 1.35 -8.74 12.37
CA CYS A 242 1.39 -7.65 11.42
C CYS A 242 0.03 -7.06 11.05
N TYR A 243 -0.23 -5.80 11.42
CA TYR A 243 -1.54 -5.18 11.24
C TYR A 243 -1.83 -4.79 9.78
N THR A 244 -0.80 -4.52 8.97
CA THR A 244 -0.97 -4.26 7.52
C THR A 244 -1.10 -5.55 6.70
N GLY A 245 -0.78 -6.70 7.30
CA GLY A 245 -0.71 -8.00 6.64
C GLY A 245 0.55 -8.22 5.81
N MET A 246 1.37 -7.19 5.58
CA MET A 246 2.54 -7.23 4.71
C MET A 246 3.81 -7.55 5.50
N ARG A 247 3.97 -8.82 5.88
CA ARG A 247 5.08 -9.28 6.72
C ARG A 247 6.28 -9.74 5.89
N VAL A 248 7.46 -9.19 6.20
CA VAL A 248 8.75 -9.68 5.70
C VAL A 248 9.60 -10.19 6.85
N THR A 249 10.34 -11.27 6.61
CA THR A 249 11.39 -11.73 7.53
C THR A 249 12.72 -11.18 7.04
N VAL A 250 13.38 -10.40 7.89
CA VAL A 250 14.70 -9.79 7.67
C VAL A 250 15.73 -10.62 8.43
N ARG A 251 16.77 -11.08 7.74
CA ARG A 251 17.88 -11.86 8.33
C ARG A 251 19.05 -10.99 8.77
N ASP A 252 19.22 -9.83 8.14
CA ASP A 252 20.21 -8.86 8.56
C ASP A 252 19.85 -7.46 8.04
N ILE A 253 20.37 -6.47 8.74
CA ILE A 253 20.47 -5.09 8.26
C ILE A 253 21.94 -4.72 8.39
N ALA A 254 22.59 -4.34 7.30
CA ALA A 254 24.00 -3.94 7.34
C ALA A 254 24.16 -2.45 7.04
N ILE A 255 25.02 -1.78 7.81
CA ILE A 255 25.55 -0.48 7.42
C ILE A 255 26.61 -0.70 6.34
N ASN A 256 26.47 0.00 5.21
CA ASN A 256 27.49 0.02 4.16
C ASN A 256 28.19 1.38 4.20
N PHE A 257 29.43 1.41 4.67
CA PHE A 257 30.23 2.62 4.70
C PHE A 257 30.83 2.93 3.32
N VAL A 258 31.06 4.22 3.05
CA VAL A 258 31.65 4.70 1.78
C VAL A 258 33.02 4.06 1.50
N GLY A 259 33.76 3.66 2.55
CA GLY A 259 35.05 2.95 2.44
C GLY A 259 34.97 1.45 2.10
N GLY A 260 33.78 0.91 1.86
CA GLY A 260 33.56 -0.50 1.48
C GLY A 260 33.44 -1.48 2.65
N THR A 261 33.64 -1.03 3.90
CA THR A 261 33.36 -1.83 5.08
C THR A 261 31.86 -1.97 5.29
N ASN A 262 31.38 -3.22 5.44
CA ASN A 262 30.02 -3.52 5.83
C ASN A 262 29.98 -4.01 7.28
N ALA A 263 28.98 -3.58 8.03
CA ALA A 263 28.81 -3.99 9.42
C ALA A 263 27.36 -4.39 9.68
N SER A 264 27.15 -5.66 10.06
CA SER A 264 25.85 -6.22 10.39
C SER A 264 25.32 -5.63 11.70
N LEU A 265 24.05 -5.25 11.71
CA LEU A 265 23.32 -4.83 12.90
C LEU A 265 22.77 -6.03 13.66
N PHE A 266 22.56 -7.18 13.02
CA PHE A 266 21.99 -8.35 13.69
C PHE A 266 23.07 -9.20 14.34
N THR A 267 22.70 -9.95 15.36
CA THR A 267 23.53 -11.04 15.86
C THR A 267 23.42 -12.22 14.90
N ALA A 268 24.52 -12.98 14.72
CA ALA A 268 24.52 -14.11 13.81
C ALA A 268 23.40 -15.12 14.17
N GLY A 269 22.59 -15.50 13.18
CA GLY A 269 21.46 -16.41 13.35
C GLY A 269 20.15 -15.74 13.79
N THR A 270 20.13 -14.42 14.02
CA THR A 270 18.90 -13.68 14.29
C THR A 270 18.12 -13.44 13.00
N ALA A 271 16.80 -13.56 13.07
CA ALA A 271 15.88 -13.10 12.04
C ALA A 271 14.68 -12.41 12.70
N LEU A 272 14.25 -11.28 12.14
CA LEU A 272 13.19 -10.45 12.70
C LEU A 272 12.08 -10.25 11.67
N ASN A 273 10.84 -10.25 12.14
CA ASN A 273 9.69 -9.97 11.30
C ASN A 273 9.38 -8.48 11.34
N PHE A 274 9.29 -7.86 10.16
CA PHE A 274 8.86 -6.48 10.01
C PHE A 274 7.54 -6.42 9.25
N CYS A 275 6.68 -5.50 9.67
CA CYS A 275 5.56 -5.02 8.89
C CYS A 275 6.01 -3.95 7.92
N ILE A 276 5.58 -4.06 6.67
CA ILE A 276 5.66 -2.94 5.75
C ILE A 276 4.46 -2.03 6.02
N ASP A 277 4.72 -0.75 6.25
CA ASP A 277 3.67 0.26 6.39
C ASP A 277 3.99 1.51 5.53
N PRO A 278 3.34 1.65 4.36
CA PRO A 278 3.52 2.82 3.51
C PRO A 278 3.04 4.14 4.14
N ALA A 279 2.24 4.12 5.21
CA ALA A 279 1.80 5.30 5.94
C ALA A 279 2.72 5.67 7.11
N HIS A 280 3.68 4.81 7.47
CA HIS A 280 4.67 5.15 8.48
C HIS A 280 5.76 6.08 7.91
N HIS A 281 6.05 7.19 8.60
CA HIS A 281 6.93 8.27 8.10
C HIS A 281 8.42 8.06 8.32
N LEU A 282 8.85 7.02 9.01
CA LEU A 282 10.27 6.67 9.12
C LEU A 282 10.69 5.62 8.08
N LEU A 283 12.00 5.39 7.96
CA LEU A 283 12.53 4.23 7.24
C LEU A 283 12.22 2.96 8.01
N MET A 284 12.54 2.92 9.29
CA MET A 284 12.23 1.76 10.12
C MET A 284 12.02 2.09 11.60
N GLN A 285 11.23 1.26 12.26
CA GLN A 285 11.23 1.09 13.71
C GLN A 285 11.79 -0.31 14.01
N ALA A 286 12.90 -0.36 14.73
CA ALA A 286 13.64 -1.60 15.01
C ALA A 286 13.67 -1.89 16.52
N PRO A 287 13.99 -3.12 16.95
CA PRO A 287 14.21 -3.39 18.36
C PRO A 287 15.34 -2.51 18.93
N THR A 288 15.24 -2.17 20.22
CA THR A 288 16.22 -1.31 20.91
C THR A 288 17.64 -1.83 20.82
N ASP A 289 17.88 -3.15 20.86
CA ASP A 289 19.22 -3.73 20.72
C ASP A 289 19.83 -3.54 19.32
N VAL A 290 19.01 -3.68 18.26
CA VAL A 290 19.40 -3.40 16.88
C VAL A 290 19.71 -1.91 16.70
N PHE A 291 18.88 -1.04 17.28
CA PHE A 291 19.07 0.41 17.22
C PHE A 291 20.31 0.89 18.01
N ASP A 292 20.56 0.33 19.18
CA ASP A 292 21.76 0.60 19.98
C ASP A 292 23.03 0.15 19.26
N LYS A 293 22.98 -1.00 18.60
CA LYS A 293 24.07 -1.48 17.76
C LYS A 293 24.29 -0.59 16.54
N PHE A 294 23.22 -0.08 15.92
CA PHE A 294 23.32 0.95 14.89
C PHE A 294 24.07 2.18 15.40
N LYS A 295 23.64 2.77 16.53
CA LYS A 295 24.30 3.96 17.11
C LYS A 295 25.78 3.72 17.37
N THR A 296 26.11 2.57 17.96
CA THR A 296 27.49 2.17 18.28
C THR A 296 28.35 2.04 17.02
N ILE A 297 27.89 1.31 16.00
CA ILE A 297 28.65 1.08 14.76
C ILE A 297 28.76 2.36 13.93
N ALA A 298 27.67 3.14 13.84
CA ALA A 298 27.65 4.40 13.13
C ALA A 298 28.47 5.50 13.83
N GLY A 299 28.88 5.29 15.09
CA GLY A 299 29.64 6.25 15.88
C GLY A 299 28.85 7.53 16.14
N VAL A 300 27.52 7.41 16.22
CA VAL A 300 26.59 8.52 16.46
C VAL A 300 26.06 8.42 17.89
N GLU A 301 25.99 9.58 18.54
CA GLU A 301 25.51 9.72 19.91
C GLU A 301 24.52 10.88 19.93
N GLY A 302 23.49 10.78 20.77
CA GLY A 302 22.38 11.71 20.85
C GLY A 302 21.19 11.06 21.54
N GLY A 303 20.22 11.87 21.97
CA GLY A 303 19.08 11.40 22.76
C GLY A 303 17.81 12.19 22.52
N HIS A 304 17.67 12.82 21.36
CA HIS A 304 16.45 13.54 21.01
C HIS A 304 15.80 12.89 19.80
N SER A 305 14.48 12.78 19.89
CA SER A 305 13.58 12.51 18.79
C SER A 305 13.13 13.84 18.21
N THR A 306 13.04 13.93 16.89
CA THR A 306 12.41 15.06 16.19
C THR A 306 10.93 15.18 16.59
N SER A 307 10.41 16.41 16.60
CA SER A 307 9.00 16.71 16.93
C SER A 307 8.10 17.05 15.73
N ASP A 308 8.65 17.07 14.52
CA ASP A 308 7.98 17.70 13.37
C ASP A 308 7.61 16.68 12.27
N LEU A 309 7.81 17.00 10.98
CA LEU A 309 7.38 16.18 9.83
C LEU A 309 7.87 14.73 9.86
N HIS A 310 8.96 14.47 10.58
CA HIS A 310 9.53 13.15 10.79
C HIS A 310 9.50 12.76 12.27
N TRP A 311 8.36 12.91 12.95
CA TRP A 311 8.17 12.59 14.37
C TRP A 311 8.95 11.34 14.83
N MET A 312 9.68 11.41 15.94
CA MET A 312 10.49 10.28 16.47
C MET A 312 11.65 9.80 15.59
N ALA A 313 12.07 10.55 14.57
CA ALA A 313 13.33 10.26 13.91
C ALA A 313 14.51 10.51 14.87
N PHE A 314 15.51 9.66 14.82
CA PHE A 314 16.72 9.82 15.61
C PHE A 314 17.54 11.03 15.17
N GLN A 315 17.82 11.92 16.13
CA GLN A 315 18.58 13.13 15.90
C GLN A 315 19.95 13.05 16.57
N PRO A 316 21.02 12.70 15.83
CA PRO A 316 22.36 12.64 16.40
C PRO A 316 22.90 14.05 16.75
N SER A 317 23.93 14.08 17.59
CA SER A 317 24.73 15.27 17.85
C SER A 317 25.25 15.91 16.56
N LYS A 318 25.22 17.24 16.47
CA LYS A 318 25.73 18.02 15.32
C LYS A 318 27.19 17.70 14.93
N ARG A 319 27.97 17.12 15.85
CA ARG A 319 29.39 16.76 15.65
C ARG A 319 29.60 15.38 15.03
N LYS A 320 28.57 14.54 15.00
CA LYS A 320 28.65 13.12 14.59
C LYS A 320 27.58 12.86 13.52
N GLN A 321 27.95 13.12 12.28
CA GLN A 321 27.08 12.90 11.12
C GLN A 321 27.21 11.47 10.59
N PHE A 322 26.10 10.89 10.19
CA PHE A 322 26.07 9.56 9.60
C PHE A 322 25.99 9.65 8.07
N HIS A 323 26.85 8.88 7.39
CA HIS A 323 26.98 8.90 5.92
C HIS A 323 26.88 7.50 5.27
N GLY A 324 26.56 6.47 6.05
CA GLY A 324 26.42 5.11 5.53
C GLY A 324 25.07 4.87 4.84
N ASP A 325 25.06 3.94 3.89
CA ASP A 325 23.83 3.34 3.38
C ASP A 325 23.37 2.21 4.31
N LEU A 326 22.14 1.75 4.14
CA LEU A 326 21.65 0.53 4.79
C LEU A 326 21.23 -0.50 3.74
N THR A 327 21.65 -1.75 3.92
CA THR A 327 21.15 -2.88 3.12
C THR A 327 20.34 -3.83 4.00
N PHE A 328 19.11 -4.09 3.59
CA PHE A 328 18.20 -5.05 4.21
C PHE A 328 18.28 -6.36 3.46
N TYR A 329 18.57 -7.45 4.18
CA TYR A 329 18.64 -8.80 3.63
C TYR A 329 17.40 -9.59 4.08
N LEU A 330 16.52 -9.90 3.14
CA LEU A 330 15.30 -10.66 3.43
C LEU A 330 15.59 -12.16 3.40
N ASP A 331 14.79 -12.94 4.14
CA ASP A 331 14.85 -14.40 4.18
C ASP A 331 14.67 -15.05 2.79
N SER A 332 13.97 -14.35 1.90
CA SER A 332 13.75 -14.72 0.50
C SER A 332 14.98 -14.60 -0.39
N GLY A 333 16.06 -13.98 0.08
CA GLY A 333 17.22 -13.61 -0.74
C GLY A 333 17.11 -12.24 -1.42
N LEU A 334 15.98 -11.53 -1.29
CA LEU A 334 15.84 -10.17 -1.80
C LEU A 334 16.70 -9.20 -0.97
N GLU A 335 17.54 -8.42 -1.65
CA GLU A 335 18.41 -7.42 -1.04
C GLU A 335 17.99 -6.01 -1.45
N ILE A 336 17.66 -5.18 -0.45
CA ILE A 336 17.24 -3.79 -0.66
C ILE A 336 18.26 -2.86 -0.02
N ARG A 337 19.07 -2.20 -0.87
CA ARG A 337 20.02 -1.16 -0.44
C ARG A 337 19.40 0.22 -0.57
N ILE A 338 19.38 0.94 0.54
CA ILE A 338 18.82 2.29 0.66
C ILE A 338 19.97 3.29 0.82
N PRO A 339 20.16 4.20 -0.15
CA PRO A 339 21.18 5.22 -0.04
C PRO A 339 20.97 6.15 1.16
N ASN A 340 22.05 6.58 1.82
CA ASN A 340 22.04 7.51 2.95
C ASN A 340 21.09 8.71 2.75
N LYS A 341 21.20 9.35 1.58
CA LYS A 341 20.37 10.51 1.18
C LYS A 341 18.86 10.24 1.07
N GLN A 342 18.41 9.01 1.26
CA GLN A 342 17.00 8.64 1.28
C GLN A 342 16.42 8.46 2.69
N PHE A 343 17.23 8.46 3.74
CA PHE A 343 16.75 8.33 5.13
C PHE A 343 17.55 9.17 6.14
N VAL A 344 18.57 9.90 5.69
CA VAL A 344 19.25 10.93 6.47
C VAL A 344 18.94 12.27 5.82
N PHE A 345 18.16 13.08 6.52
CA PHE A 345 17.72 14.39 6.04
C PHE A 345 18.17 15.49 7.00
N PRO A 346 18.29 16.74 6.52
CA PRO A 346 18.18 17.89 7.41
C PRO A 346 16.86 17.80 8.19
N GLU A 347 16.88 18.22 9.45
CA GLU A 347 15.65 18.41 10.23
C GLU A 347 14.69 19.34 9.47
N ALA A 348 13.42 18.94 9.39
CA ALA A 348 12.41 19.59 8.56
C ALA A 348 11.12 19.83 9.35
N GLU A 349 10.65 21.07 9.34
CA GLU A 349 9.41 21.49 10.00
C GLU A 349 8.53 22.32 9.05
N ILE A 350 7.26 22.49 9.42
CA ILE A 350 6.38 23.49 8.82
C ILE A 350 6.31 24.71 9.75
N ASP A 351 6.87 25.83 9.30
CA ASP A 351 6.86 27.06 10.09
C ASP A 351 5.44 27.63 10.27
N LYS A 352 5.30 28.63 11.15
CA LYS A 352 4.01 29.29 11.41
C LYS A 352 3.37 29.95 10.19
N ALA A 353 4.12 30.24 9.13
CA ALA A 353 3.60 30.76 7.86
C ALA A 353 3.16 29.66 6.89
N GLY A 354 3.31 28.38 7.28
CA GLY A 354 3.01 27.22 6.46
C GLY A 354 4.13 26.89 5.46
N SER A 355 5.36 27.33 5.69
CA SER A 355 6.51 27.04 4.84
C SER A 355 7.26 25.83 5.36
N ARG A 356 7.61 24.88 4.49
CA ARG A 356 8.57 23.83 4.81
C ARG A 356 9.96 24.43 4.90
N VAL A 357 10.55 24.40 6.08
CA VAL A 357 11.91 24.92 6.35
C VAL A 357 12.83 23.78 6.76
N LEU A 358 14.12 23.90 6.41
CA LEU A 358 15.13 22.88 6.64
C LEU A 358 16.27 23.43 7.49
N ASN A 359 16.53 22.79 8.62
CA ASN A 359 17.70 23.08 9.45
C ASN A 359 18.90 22.27 8.97
N GLN A 360 19.71 22.87 8.09
CA GLN A 360 20.89 22.25 7.49
C GLN A 360 22.01 21.93 8.50
N THR A 361 21.92 22.43 9.75
CA THR A 361 22.94 22.19 10.78
C THR A 361 22.70 20.91 11.57
N GLN A 362 21.57 20.24 11.34
CA GLN A 362 21.09 19.14 12.16
C GLN A 362 20.60 18.01 11.26
N GLN A 363 21.13 16.80 11.48
CA GLN A 363 20.65 15.60 10.80
C GLN A 363 19.50 14.98 11.57
N SER A 364 18.53 14.46 10.82
CA SER A 364 17.49 13.53 11.24
C SER A 364 17.72 12.22 10.49
N ILE A 365 17.96 11.15 11.23
CA ILE A 365 18.10 9.79 10.71
C ILE A 365 16.74 9.13 10.94
N LEU A 366 16.04 8.74 9.87
CA LEU A 366 14.66 8.25 9.93
C LEU A 366 14.55 6.83 10.46
N ILE A 367 15.16 6.56 11.61
CA ILE A 367 15.18 5.28 12.30
C ILE A 367 14.81 5.58 13.76
N ASN A 368 13.98 4.73 14.34
CA ASN A 368 13.69 4.77 15.77
C ASN A 368 13.75 3.36 16.37
N ASP A 369 13.84 3.27 17.69
CA ASP A 369 13.61 2.03 18.41
C ASP A 369 12.15 1.84 18.84
N ILE A 370 11.81 0.58 19.15
CA ILE A 370 10.53 0.19 19.70
C ILE A 370 10.72 -1.05 20.59
N GLU A 371 10.01 -1.10 21.72
CA GLU A 371 10.04 -2.24 22.65
C GLU A 371 8.73 -3.05 22.58
N ASP A 372 7.59 -2.38 22.66
CA ASP A 372 6.27 -2.99 22.80
C ASP A 372 5.34 -2.67 21.62
N GLU A 373 5.84 -2.57 20.39
CA GLU A 373 5.01 -2.45 19.17
C GLU A 373 5.58 -3.27 18.00
N ALA A 374 4.89 -3.25 16.86
CA ALA A 374 5.35 -3.94 15.66
C ALA A 374 6.65 -3.32 15.14
N LEU A 375 7.57 -4.15 14.64
CA LEU A 375 8.71 -3.66 13.89
C LEU A 375 8.22 -3.19 12.51
N ILE A 376 8.62 -2.01 12.08
CA ILE A 376 8.08 -1.38 10.87
C ILE A 376 9.19 -1.10 9.84
N LEU A 377 8.91 -1.39 8.57
CA LEU A 377 9.57 -0.80 7.42
C LEU A 377 8.60 0.21 6.80
N GLY A 378 8.90 1.49 6.97
CA GLY A 378 8.00 2.58 6.59
C GLY A 378 8.17 3.06 5.15
N ARG A 379 7.57 4.19 4.82
CA ARG A 379 7.53 4.74 3.45
C ARG A 379 8.92 4.94 2.82
N TYR A 380 9.93 5.23 3.63
CA TYR A 380 11.29 5.48 3.12
C TYR A 380 12.01 4.20 2.69
N PHE A 381 11.55 3.02 3.15
CA PHE A 381 11.95 1.73 2.57
C PHE A 381 11.56 1.64 1.09
N LEU A 382 10.40 2.21 0.73
CA LEU A 382 9.85 2.24 -0.63
C LEU A 382 10.53 3.29 -1.55
N THR A 383 11.62 3.91 -1.12
CA THR A 383 12.53 4.69 -1.99
C THR A 383 13.48 3.80 -2.80
N ALA A 384 13.66 2.55 -2.34
CA ALA A 384 14.52 1.54 -2.94
C ALA A 384 13.80 0.20 -3.18
N ALA A 385 12.60 0.02 -2.62
CA ALA A 385 11.71 -1.10 -2.89
C ALA A 385 10.45 -0.65 -3.65
N TYR A 386 9.93 -1.52 -4.50
CA TYR A 386 8.63 -1.35 -5.16
C TYR A 386 7.64 -2.35 -4.56
N LEU A 387 6.52 -1.85 -4.05
CA LEU A 387 5.50 -2.66 -3.40
C LEU A 387 4.27 -2.79 -4.30
N MET A 388 3.75 -4.00 -4.44
CA MET A 388 2.42 -4.26 -5.00
C MET A 388 1.59 -5.03 -3.98
N VAL A 389 0.34 -4.64 -3.79
CA VAL A 389 -0.62 -5.30 -2.92
C VAL A 389 -1.83 -5.72 -3.75
N ASN A 390 -2.16 -7.01 -3.68
CA ASN A 390 -3.29 -7.60 -4.37
C ASN A 390 -4.34 -8.02 -3.34
N GLN A 391 -5.35 -7.15 -3.14
CA GLN A 391 -6.43 -7.41 -2.18
C GLN A 391 -7.37 -8.54 -2.65
N ASP A 392 -7.41 -8.84 -3.94
CA ASP A 392 -8.23 -9.93 -4.49
C ASP A 392 -7.57 -11.30 -4.29
N ALA A 393 -6.25 -11.38 -4.46
CA ALA A 393 -5.49 -12.61 -4.27
C ALA A 393 -5.04 -12.83 -2.80
N GLY A 394 -5.14 -11.80 -1.96
CA GLY A 394 -4.67 -11.85 -0.57
C GLY A 394 -3.15 -11.92 -0.48
N THR A 395 -2.42 -11.19 -1.35
CA THR A 395 -0.96 -11.24 -1.43
C THR A 395 -0.35 -9.85 -1.54
N PHE A 396 0.94 -9.75 -1.22
CA PHE A 396 1.77 -8.62 -1.60
C PHE A 396 3.04 -9.12 -2.29
N THR A 397 3.63 -8.26 -3.12
CA THR A 397 4.89 -8.55 -3.82
C THR A 397 5.85 -7.37 -3.66
N LEU A 398 7.12 -7.68 -3.44
CA LEU A 398 8.22 -6.74 -3.39
C LEU A 398 9.22 -6.99 -4.51
N TRP A 399 9.79 -5.90 -5.01
CA TRP A 399 10.97 -5.90 -5.87
C TRP A 399 11.96 -4.86 -5.39
N LYS A 400 13.19 -4.96 -5.88
CA LYS A 400 14.09 -3.81 -5.92
C LYS A 400 13.55 -2.78 -6.90
N ALA A 401 13.44 -1.53 -6.46
CA ALA A 401 12.98 -0.44 -7.30
C ALA A 401 14.04 -0.08 -8.35
N ASN A 402 13.57 0.18 -9.57
CA ASN A 402 14.35 0.78 -10.65
C ASN A 402 13.99 2.27 -10.77
N VAL A 403 14.97 3.13 -10.56
CA VAL A 403 14.77 4.59 -10.57
C VAL A 403 14.86 5.08 -12.01
N THR A 404 13.72 5.11 -12.69
CA THR A 404 13.61 5.53 -14.09
C THR A 404 12.35 6.32 -14.36
N GLU A 405 12.47 7.35 -15.22
CA GLU A 405 11.34 8.12 -15.76
C GLU A 405 10.46 7.28 -16.67
N GLU A 406 11.01 6.18 -17.22
CA GLU A 406 10.24 5.23 -17.99
C GLU A 406 9.07 4.68 -17.17
N SER A 407 7.96 4.47 -17.87
CA SER A 407 6.78 3.85 -17.30
C SER A 407 6.26 2.82 -18.29
N LYS A 408 6.06 1.61 -17.78
CA LYS A 408 5.47 0.49 -18.49
C LYS A 408 4.42 -0.15 -17.58
N PRO A 409 3.22 0.45 -17.47
CA PRO A 409 2.13 -0.09 -16.69
C PRO A 409 1.74 -1.49 -17.17
N VAL A 410 1.60 -2.41 -16.23
CA VAL A 410 1.14 -3.78 -16.45
C VAL A 410 -0.13 -4.01 -15.65
N ARG A 411 -1.18 -4.42 -16.35
CA ARG A 411 -2.46 -4.78 -15.76
C ARG A 411 -2.35 -6.06 -14.95
N VAL A 412 -3.01 -6.06 -13.79
CA VAL A 412 -3.20 -7.26 -12.99
C VAL A 412 -4.68 -7.59 -12.96
N PHE A 413 -5.01 -8.84 -13.23
CA PHE A 413 -6.38 -9.34 -13.20
C PHE A 413 -6.62 -10.19 -11.95
N ASP A 414 -7.80 -10.04 -11.35
CA ASP A 414 -8.34 -11.09 -10.47
C ASP A 414 -8.70 -12.32 -11.31
N GLU A 415 -8.68 -13.51 -10.70
CA GLU A 415 -8.87 -14.79 -11.39
C GLU A 415 -10.16 -14.80 -12.24
N LYS A 416 -11.28 -14.38 -11.65
CA LYS A 416 -12.58 -14.31 -12.32
C LYS A 416 -12.56 -13.38 -13.53
N THR A 417 -11.82 -12.27 -13.46
CA THR A 417 -11.69 -11.33 -14.57
C THR A 417 -10.74 -11.84 -15.62
N GLY A 418 -9.64 -12.47 -15.22
CA GLY A 418 -8.73 -13.17 -16.12
C GLY A 418 -9.47 -14.21 -16.95
N GLU A 419 -10.25 -15.09 -16.32
CA GLU A 419 -11.09 -16.08 -16.99
C GLU A 419 -12.10 -15.45 -17.96
N ARG A 420 -12.78 -14.37 -17.53
CA ARG A 420 -13.74 -13.65 -18.38
C ARG A 420 -13.08 -13.01 -19.59
N CYS A 421 -11.86 -12.50 -19.44
CA CYS A 421 -11.13 -11.82 -20.49
C CYS A 421 -10.41 -12.80 -21.44
N GLY A 422 -10.08 -14.01 -20.97
CA GLY A 422 -9.43 -15.06 -21.75
C GLY A 422 -8.16 -14.58 -22.43
N ASP A 423 -7.87 -15.12 -23.62
CA ASP A 423 -6.67 -14.80 -24.41
C ASP A 423 -6.59 -13.34 -24.89
N LYS A 424 -7.65 -12.53 -24.67
CA LYS A 424 -7.65 -11.09 -24.99
C LYS A 424 -7.04 -10.25 -23.88
N ALA A 425 -6.81 -10.81 -22.69
CA ALA A 425 -6.19 -10.11 -21.57
C ALA A 425 -4.69 -9.87 -21.86
N SER A 426 -4.31 -8.65 -22.20
CA SER A 426 -2.91 -8.23 -22.20
C SER A 426 -2.53 -7.75 -20.78
N GLY A 427 -2.19 -8.71 -19.91
CA GLY A 427 -1.77 -8.46 -18.52
C GLY A 427 -1.50 -9.77 -17.79
N VAL A 428 -1.24 -9.68 -16.48
CA VAL A 428 -0.93 -10.86 -15.67
C VAL A 428 -2.11 -11.27 -14.81
N ILE A 429 -2.38 -12.57 -14.78
CA ILE A 429 -3.26 -13.18 -13.78
C ILE A 429 -2.33 -13.65 -12.67
N GLN A 430 -2.34 -12.98 -11.52
CA GLN A 430 -1.55 -13.47 -10.39
C GLN A 430 -2.33 -14.52 -9.61
N PRO A 431 -1.80 -15.76 -9.46
CA PRO A 431 -2.37 -16.74 -8.55
C PRO A 431 -2.13 -16.35 -7.09
N SER A 432 -2.91 -16.93 -6.17
CA SER A 432 -2.68 -16.83 -4.72
C SER A 432 -1.26 -17.30 -4.35
N ALA A 433 -0.67 -16.68 -3.34
CA ALA A 433 0.74 -16.89 -2.96
C ALA A 433 1.06 -18.37 -2.71
N SER A 434 2.18 -18.84 -3.26
CA SER A 434 2.83 -20.09 -2.86
C SER A 434 3.92 -19.76 -1.85
N SER A 435 3.72 -20.10 -0.58
CA SER A 435 4.77 -20.02 0.43
C SER A 435 5.85 -21.06 0.11
N THR A 436 7.07 -20.63 -0.19
CA THR A 436 8.21 -21.56 -0.26
C THR A 436 9.22 -21.18 0.81
N SER A 437 9.30 -21.97 1.87
CA SER A 437 10.45 -22.03 2.76
C SER A 437 10.64 -23.47 3.25
N GLN A 438 11.64 -24.16 2.69
CA GLN A 438 12.31 -25.27 3.35
C GLN A 438 13.78 -25.31 2.87
N PRO A 439 14.77 -25.40 3.78
CA PRO A 439 16.19 -25.48 3.42
C PRO A 439 16.69 -26.92 3.28
N ASN A 440 17.88 -27.05 2.66
CA ASN A 440 18.78 -28.21 2.44
C ASN A 440 18.51 -29.10 1.21
N SER A 441 19.49 -29.55 0.41
CA SER A 441 20.95 -29.70 0.59
C SER A 441 21.68 -29.69 -0.77
N GLU A 442 22.97 -29.33 -0.75
CA GLU A 442 23.92 -29.41 -1.88
C GLU A 442 24.07 -30.83 -2.49
N SER A 443 24.23 -30.91 -3.81
CA SER A 443 25.39 -31.57 -4.46
C SER A 443 25.41 -31.43 -5.99
N GLN A 444 26.51 -30.83 -6.45
CA GLN A 444 27.35 -31.04 -7.64
C GLN A 444 26.83 -31.04 -9.11
N GLU A 445 27.47 -30.11 -9.85
CA GLU A 445 28.11 -30.19 -11.18
C GLU A 445 27.31 -30.53 -12.46
N GLY A 446 27.35 -29.59 -13.42
CA GLY A 446 27.76 -29.92 -14.79
C GLY A 446 27.06 -29.23 -15.98
N LYS A 447 27.70 -28.16 -16.47
CA LYS A 447 27.81 -27.69 -17.89
C LYS A 447 26.71 -26.83 -18.57
N ASN A 448 27.16 -25.61 -18.88
CA ASN A 448 27.06 -24.82 -20.12
C ASN A 448 25.69 -24.26 -20.60
N SER A 449 25.71 -22.93 -20.79
CA SER A 449 24.71 -21.96 -21.25
C SER A 449 24.45 -21.99 -22.79
N PRO A 450 23.62 -21.09 -23.41
CA PRO A 450 22.51 -20.24 -22.91
C PRO A 450 21.20 -20.27 -23.76
N SER A 451 20.15 -19.63 -23.21
CA SER A 451 19.11 -18.80 -23.88
C SER A 451 17.68 -19.35 -24.03
N SER A 452 16.76 -18.41 -23.76
CA SER A 452 15.44 -18.21 -24.37
C SER A 452 14.29 -19.09 -23.86
N GLY A 453 13.31 -18.42 -23.25
CA GLY A 453 12.26 -19.01 -22.42
C GLY A 453 11.19 -19.81 -23.15
N VAL A 454 10.52 -20.68 -22.37
CA VAL A 454 9.13 -21.13 -22.52
C VAL A 454 8.67 -21.60 -21.14
N ILE A 455 7.73 -20.90 -20.50
CA ILE A 455 6.98 -21.43 -19.35
C ILE A 455 5.89 -22.33 -19.93
N GLY A 456 6.11 -23.64 -19.87
CA GLY A 456 5.15 -24.66 -20.28
C GLY A 456 4.87 -25.61 -19.12
N GLY A 457 3.87 -25.27 -18.29
CA GLY A 457 3.32 -26.17 -17.28
C GLY A 457 2.29 -27.10 -17.91
N ILE A 458 2.67 -28.37 -18.08
CA ILE A 458 1.81 -29.44 -18.59
C ILE A 458 0.75 -29.79 -17.52
N VAL A 459 -0.52 -29.45 -17.78
CA VAL A 459 -1.67 -30.05 -17.06
C VAL A 459 -2.17 -31.21 -17.91
N VAL A 460 -1.61 -32.41 -17.69
CA VAL A 460 -2.20 -33.67 -18.16
C VAL A 460 -2.54 -34.47 -16.92
N GLY A 461 -3.84 -34.55 -16.58
CA GLY A 461 -4.27 -35.42 -15.48
C GLY A 461 -5.65 -35.25 -14.88
N SER A 462 -6.54 -34.36 -15.36
CA SER A 462 -7.78 -34.07 -14.61
C SER A 462 -9.10 -34.54 -15.26
N ILE A 463 -9.06 -35.21 -16.42
CA ILE A 463 -10.30 -35.76 -17.04
C ILE A 463 -10.65 -37.14 -16.45
N LEU A 464 -9.66 -37.95 -16.05
CA LEU A 464 -9.93 -39.27 -15.45
C LEU A 464 -10.50 -39.19 -14.02
N GLY A 465 -10.08 -38.19 -13.23
CA GLY A 465 -10.56 -38.00 -11.85
C GLY A 465 -12.03 -37.62 -11.76
N ALA A 466 -12.48 -36.66 -12.57
CA ALA A 466 -13.87 -36.21 -12.58
C ALA A 466 -14.84 -37.31 -13.02
N THR A 467 -14.42 -38.16 -13.97
CA THR A 467 -15.24 -39.27 -14.47
C THR A 467 -15.42 -40.37 -13.42
N LEU A 468 -14.38 -40.68 -12.64
CA LEU A 468 -14.46 -41.65 -11.55
C LEU A 468 -15.31 -41.14 -10.38
N ILE A 469 -15.23 -39.85 -10.06
CA ILE A 469 -16.06 -39.24 -9.00
C ILE A 469 -17.54 -39.24 -9.41
N ALA A 470 -17.86 -38.87 -10.66
CA ALA A 470 -19.23 -38.90 -11.16
C ALA A 470 -19.82 -40.33 -11.18
N ALA A 471 -19.03 -41.32 -11.58
CA ALA A 471 -19.44 -42.73 -11.56
C ALA A 471 -19.66 -43.23 -10.12
N GLY A 472 -18.80 -42.84 -9.17
CA GLY A 472 -18.95 -43.18 -7.76
C GLY A 472 -20.21 -42.60 -7.13
N VAL A 473 -20.49 -41.31 -7.39
CA VAL A 473 -21.71 -40.63 -6.91
C VAL A 473 -22.97 -41.26 -7.52
N TYR A 474 -22.96 -41.55 -8.83
CA TYR A 474 -24.07 -42.23 -9.49
C TYR A 474 -24.33 -43.62 -8.90
N TYR A 475 -23.28 -44.42 -8.68
CA TYR A 475 -23.40 -45.75 -8.09
C TYR A 475 -23.97 -45.69 -6.66
N ALA A 476 -23.49 -44.78 -5.83
CA ALA A 476 -23.97 -44.57 -4.47
C ALA A 476 -25.46 -44.17 -4.43
N LEU A 477 -25.88 -43.25 -5.31
CA LEU A 477 -27.29 -42.84 -5.42
C LEU A 477 -28.19 -43.98 -5.93
N SER A 478 -27.69 -44.82 -6.85
CA SER A 478 -28.43 -45.97 -7.36
C SER A 478 -28.65 -47.05 -6.28
N GLN A 479 -27.64 -47.29 -5.43
CA GLN A 479 -27.73 -48.21 -4.29
C GLN A 479 -28.69 -47.68 -3.21
N TYR A 480 -28.67 -46.37 -2.95
CA TYR A 480 -29.58 -45.74 -1.99
C TYR A 480 -31.05 -45.85 -2.43
N ARG A 481 -31.34 -45.69 -3.73
CA ARG A 481 -32.69 -45.87 -4.30
C ARG A 481 -33.16 -47.33 -4.22
N LYS A 482 -32.29 -48.30 -4.48
CA LYS A 482 -32.63 -49.74 -4.36
C LYS A 482 -32.95 -50.16 -2.92
N ARG A 483 -32.27 -49.58 -1.92
CA ARG A 483 -32.54 -49.86 -0.49
C ARG A 483 -33.89 -49.30 -0.03
N ARG A 484 -34.32 -48.13 -0.53
CA ARG A 484 -35.64 -47.58 -0.22
C ARG A 484 -36.80 -48.37 -0.85
N MET A 485 -36.57 -49.04 -1.98
CA MET A 485 -37.62 -49.85 -2.62
C MET A 485 -37.83 -51.21 -1.93
N LYS A 486 -36.82 -51.77 -1.26
CA LYS A 486 -36.98 -52.98 -0.41
C LYS A 486 -37.64 -52.70 0.95
N SER A 487 -37.66 -51.45 1.42
CA SER A 487 -38.33 -51.08 2.67
C SER A 487 -39.85 -50.89 2.53
N LYS A 488 -40.39 -50.87 1.30
CA LYS A 488 -41.83 -50.70 1.03
C LYS A 488 -42.58 -52.01 0.73
N SER A 489 -41.93 -53.18 0.81
CA SER A 489 -42.58 -54.49 0.61
C SER A 489 -42.71 -55.35 1.87
N SER A 490 -42.61 -54.76 3.07
CA SER A 490 -42.75 -55.48 4.36
C SER A 490 -43.80 -54.85 5.29
N PHE A 491 -44.90 -54.33 4.70
CA PHE A 491 -46.15 -54.07 5.42
C PHE A 491 -47.28 -54.55 4.51
N GLY A 492 -47.66 -55.80 4.71
CA GLY A 492 -48.59 -56.52 3.86
C GLY A 492 -48.76 -57.96 4.33
N HIS A 493 -49.01 -58.15 5.62
CA HIS A 493 -49.93 -59.14 6.18
C HIS A 493 -50.28 -58.78 7.61
#